data_AF-A0A1F5YQB7-F1
#
_entry.id   AF-A0A1F5YQB7-F1
#
_cell.length_a   1.000
_cell.length_b   1.000
_cell.length_c   1.000
_cell.angle_alpha   90.00
_cell.angle_beta   90.00
_cell.angle_gamma   90.00
#
_symmetry.space_group_name_H-M   'P 1'
#
loop_
_entity.id
_entity.type
_entity.pdbx_description
1 polymer ?
#
loop_
_entity_poly.entity_id
_entity_poly.type
_entity_poly.pdbx_seq_one_letter_code
_entity_poly.pdbx_strand_id
1 'polypeptide(L)'
;MAANQSPGNYYKIGFFVFAAIFLFLAGILTSNLLKGKPSSQENYPSPTKSYEEIITLPPTDIPPTSIPAVTKVEQTAEQGIKEAFAQKYAKNITDVTITISKNTGTHAQGGVKFAGEMAGGWFLAYKDDSGWIIVADGNGTIPCLTVAPYNFPADMVPDC
;
A
#
# COMPACT_ATOMS: atom_id res chain seq x y z
N MET A 1 7.32 60.50 44.54
CA MET A 1 6.95 59.10 44.32
C MET A 1 7.56 58.67 42.99
N ALA A 2 8.59 57.82 43.01
CA ALA A 2 9.26 57.35 41.80
C ALA A 2 8.61 56.03 41.35
N ALA A 3 8.15 55.97 40.09
CA ALA A 3 7.61 54.76 39.49
C ALA A 3 8.76 53.88 38.99
N ASN A 4 8.87 52.68 39.55
CA ASN A 4 9.86 51.68 39.18
C ASN A 4 9.35 50.91 37.95
N GLN A 5 9.93 51.15 36.77
CA GLN A 5 9.56 50.40 35.56
C GLN A 5 10.29 49.06 35.52
N SER A 6 9.51 47.98 35.50
CA SER A 6 10.00 46.61 35.38
C SER A 6 10.62 46.39 33.98
N PRO A 7 11.85 45.86 33.87
CA PRO A 7 12.45 45.58 32.57
C PRO A 7 11.68 44.44 31.89
N GLY A 8 10.91 44.79 30.86
CA GLY A 8 10.09 43.83 30.11
C GLY A 8 10.94 42.75 29.44
N ASN A 9 10.39 41.54 29.37
CA ASN A 9 11.01 40.32 28.82
C ASN A 9 11.17 40.32 27.28
N TYR A 10 11.41 41.49 26.68
CA TYR A 10 11.49 41.68 25.23
C TYR A 10 12.57 40.81 24.57
N TYR A 11 13.66 40.52 25.29
CA TYR A 11 14.72 39.63 24.82
C TYR A 11 14.27 38.17 24.66
N LYS A 12 13.34 37.69 25.52
CA LYS A 12 12.78 36.33 25.39
C LYS A 12 11.86 36.24 24.19
N ILE A 13 11.01 37.24 23.99
CA ILE A 13 10.08 37.31 22.84
C ILE A 13 10.89 37.42 21.54
N GLY A 14 11.91 38.27 21.49
CA GLY A 14 12.79 38.40 20.34
C GLY A 14 13.51 37.09 20.00
N PHE A 15 14.00 36.36 21.01
CA PHE A 15 14.66 35.06 20.80
C PHE A 15 13.76 34.02 20.16
N PHE A 16 12.51 33.87 20.63
CA PHE A 16 11.57 32.90 20.04
C PHE A 16 11.17 33.24 18.60
N VAL A 17 11.00 34.53 18.30
CA VAL A 17 10.69 34.98 16.93
C VAL A 17 11.86 34.71 15.98
N PHE A 18 13.09 35.04 16.39
CA PHE A 18 14.28 34.76 15.57
C PHE A 18 14.52 33.25 15.39
N ALA A 19 14.32 32.44 16.43
CA ALA A 19 14.45 30.99 16.34
C ALA A 19 13.42 30.38 15.36
N ALA A 20 12.18 30.85 15.37
CA ALA A 20 11.14 30.38 14.44
C ALA A 20 11.47 30.72 12.98
N ILE A 21 12.00 31.92 12.71
CA ILE A 21 12.43 32.33 11.35
C ILE A 21 13.60 31.46 10.89
N PHE A 22 14.58 31.19 11.76
CA PHE A 22 15.73 30.35 11.42
C PHE A 22 15.32 28.90 11.09
N LEU A 23 14.36 28.33 11.83
CA LEU A 23 13.85 26.98 11.56
C LEU A 23 13.11 26.89 10.22
N PHE A 24 12.33 27.91 9.86
CA PHE A 24 11.67 27.99 8.56
C PHE A 24 12.69 28.09 7.41
N LEU A 25 13.74 28.90 7.55
CA LEU A 25 14.77 29.03 6.51
C LEU A 25 15.64 27.76 6.37
N ALA A 26 15.99 27.11 7.48
CA ALA A 26 16.75 25.86 7.46
C ALA A 26 15.97 24.71 6.81
N GLY A 27 14.64 24.63 7.02
CA GLY A 27 13.79 23.59 6.43
C GLY A 27 13.64 23.68 4.89
N ILE A 28 13.73 24.89 4.33
CA ILE A 28 13.63 25.10 2.87
C ILE A 28 14.92 24.69 2.14
N LEU A 29 16.08 24.81 2.80
CA LEU A 29 17.37 24.43 2.18
C LEU A 29 17.59 22.91 2.11
N THR A 30 17.11 22.15 3.09
CA THR A 30 17.31 20.68 3.15
C THR A 30 16.40 19.91 2.17
N SER A 31 15.24 20.46 1.82
CA SER A 31 14.24 19.79 0.98
C SER A 31 14.55 19.81 -0.53
N ASN A 32 15.50 20.64 -0.98
CA ASN A 32 15.96 20.65 -2.37
C ASN A 32 17.19 19.76 -2.63
N LEU A 33 17.93 19.35 -1.59
CA LEU A 33 19.13 18.49 -1.75
C LEU A 33 18.82 16.98 -1.75
N LEU A 34 17.61 16.58 -1.32
CA LEU A 34 17.13 15.18 -1.34
C LEU A 34 16.35 14.80 -2.61
N LYS A 35 16.17 15.72 -3.57
CA LYS A 35 15.64 15.41 -4.91
C LYS A 35 16.73 14.83 -5.84
N GLY A 36 17.56 13.95 -5.29
CA GLY A 36 18.60 13.23 -6.02
C GLY A 36 18.01 12.10 -6.86
N LYS A 37 17.92 12.35 -8.18
CA LYS A 37 18.18 11.42 -9.30
C LYS A 37 17.39 10.08 -9.35
N PRO A 38 16.43 9.89 -10.29
CA PRO A 38 16.10 8.55 -10.74
C PRO A 38 17.27 8.00 -11.56
N SER A 39 17.97 7.04 -10.95
CA SER A 39 19.05 6.26 -11.53
C SER A 39 18.50 5.19 -12.47
N SER A 40 19.01 5.25 -13.69
CA SER A 40 19.25 4.17 -14.66
C SER A 40 18.12 3.22 -15.06
N GLN A 41 18.00 3.12 -16.38
CA GLN A 41 17.38 2.03 -17.11
C GLN A 41 17.81 0.65 -16.62
N GLU A 42 16.89 -0.29 -16.64
CA GLU A 42 17.18 -1.73 -16.65
C GLU A 42 16.59 -2.33 -17.91
N ASN A 43 17.49 -2.69 -18.84
CA ASN A 43 17.21 -3.53 -19.99
C ASN A 43 16.84 -4.92 -19.49
N TYR A 44 15.62 -5.39 -19.76
CA TYR A 44 15.25 -6.78 -19.55
C TYR A 44 15.32 -7.53 -20.89
N PRO A 45 16.28 -8.45 -21.10
CA PRO A 45 16.15 -9.42 -22.15
C PRO A 45 15.03 -10.42 -21.79
N SER A 46 14.16 -10.64 -22.77
CA SER A 46 13.07 -11.61 -22.79
C SER A 46 13.49 -12.99 -22.24
N PRO A 47 12.66 -13.64 -21.40
CA PRO A 47 12.97 -14.98 -20.93
C PRO A 47 12.78 -16.00 -22.05
N THR A 48 13.92 -16.53 -22.50
CA THR A 48 14.02 -17.77 -23.28
C THR A 48 13.31 -18.90 -22.54
N LYS A 49 12.37 -19.56 -23.22
CA LYS A 49 11.71 -20.79 -22.80
C LYS A 49 12.75 -21.83 -22.35
N SER A 50 12.72 -22.21 -21.08
CA SER A 50 13.36 -23.44 -20.61
C SER A 50 12.34 -24.56 -20.68
N TYR A 51 12.64 -25.56 -21.50
CA TYR A 51 11.95 -26.83 -21.56
C TYR A 51 12.22 -27.62 -20.27
N GLU A 52 11.20 -28.33 -19.81
CA GLU A 52 11.25 -29.20 -18.64
C GLU A 52 11.87 -30.55 -19.05
N GLU A 53 12.99 -30.90 -18.42
CA GLU A 53 13.64 -32.21 -18.58
C GLU A 53 12.87 -33.25 -17.75
N ILE A 54 12.14 -34.12 -18.43
CA ILE A 54 11.35 -35.19 -17.83
C ILE A 54 12.30 -36.30 -17.37
N ILE A 55 12.67 -36.30 -16.08
CA ILE A 55 13.35 -37.45 -15.45
C ILE A 55 12.30 -38.51 -15.15
N THR A 56 12.32 -39.60 -15.90
CA THR A 56 11.48 -40.78 -15.67
C THR A 56 12.16 -41.67 -14.63
N LEU A 57 11.68 -41.64 -13.39
CA LEU A 57 12.10 -42.59 -12.34
C LEU A 57 11.28 -43.90 -12.44
N PRO A 58 11.89 -45.06 -12.15
CA PRO A 58 11.24 -46.36 -12.23
C PRO A 58 10.12 -46.51 -11.16
N PRO A 59 9.11 -47.37 -11.41
CA PRO A 59 8.04 -47.62 -10.45
C PRO A 59 8.59 -48.46 -9.29
N THR A 60 8.84 -47.81 -8.16
CA THR A 60 9.04 -48.51 -6.88
C THR A 60 7.67 -48.71 -6.26
N ASP A 61 7.18 -49.95 -6.30
CA ASP A 61 6.01 -50.42 -5.57
C ASP A 61 6.22 -50.23 -4.06
N ILE A 62 5.81 -49.07 -3.55
CA ILE A 62 5.67 -48.82 -2.12
C ILE A 62 4.16 -48.79 -1.83
N PRO A 63 3.65 -49.56 -0.86
CA PRO A 63 2.23 -49.56 -0.51
C PRO A 63 1.78 -48.13 -0.11
N PRO A 64 0.53 -47.72 -0.43
CA PRO A 64 0.05 -46.37 -0.23
C PRO A 64 -0.13 -46.09 1.27
N THR A 65 0.95 -45.65 1.92
CA THR A 65 0.86 -44.96 3.20
C THR A 65 0.31 -43.58 2.91
N SER A 66 -0.89 -43.31 3.42
CA SER A 66 -1.63 -42.06 3.28
C SER A 66 -0.78 -40.84 3.67
N ILE A 67 -0.17 -40.21 2.68
CA ILE A 67 0.37 -38.85 2.81
C ILE A 67 -0.86 -37.93 2.74
N PRO A 68 -1.16 -37.11 3.77
CA PRO A 68 -2.19 -36.10 3.64
C PRO A 68 -1.79 -35.18 2.49
N ALA A 69 -2.64 -35.11 1.46
CA ALA A 69 -2.50 -34.14 0.39
C ALA A 69 -2.32 -32.75 1.02
N VAL A 70 -1.14 -32.15 0.82
CA VAL A 70 -0.85 -30.77 1.21
C VAL A 70 -1.83 -29.91 0.43
N THR A 71 -2.96 -29.64 1.07
CA THR A 71 -4.01 -28.80 0.55
C THR A 71 -3.43 -27.41 0.55
N LYS A 72 -3.08 -26.89 -0.64
CA LYS A 72 -2.86 -25.46 -0.85
C LYS A 72 -4.16 -24.79 -0.43
N VAL A 73 -4.21 -24.30 0.81
CA VAL A 73 -5.38 -23.59 1.34
C VAL A 73 -5.53 -22.36 0.46
N GLU A 74 -6.54 -22.38 -0.41
CA GLU A 74 -6.84 -21.24 -1.26
C GLU A 74 -7.23 -20.08 -0.35
N GLN A 75 -6.40 -19.04 -0.34
CA GLN A 75 -6.64 -17.84 0.44
C GLN A 75 -7.87 -17.13 -0.09
N THR A 76 -8.82 -16.83 0.79
CA THR A 76 -10.05 -16.11 0.41
C THR A 76 -9.69 -14.70 -0.06
N ALA A 77 -10.53 -14.14 -0.94
CA ALA A 77 -10.35 -12.75 -1.39
C ALA A 77 -10.33 -11.77 -0.22
N GLU A 78 -11.18 -11.99 0.80
CA GLU A 78 -11.20 -11.15 1.99
C GLU A 78 -9.85 -11.16 2.72
N GLN A 79 -9.29 -12.35 2.95
CA GLN A 79 -8.02 -12.49 3.65
C GLN A 79 -6.87 -11.85 2.84
N GLY A 80 -6.80 -12.14 1.54
CA GLY A 80 -5.76 -11.58 0.68
C GLY A 80 -5.83 -10.05 0.58
N ILE A 81 -7.03 -9.48 0.48
CA ILE A 81 -7.21 -8.02 0.44
C ILE A 81 -6.88 -7.37 1.80
N LYS A 82 -7.23 -8.01 2.93
CA LYS A 82 -6.81 -7.53 4.27
C LYS A 82 -5.29 -7.50 4.40
N GLU A 83 -4.61 -8.54 3.93
CA GLU A 83 -3.15 -8.60 3.91
C GLU A 83 -2.55 -7.50 3.05
N ALA A 84 -3.09 -7.28 1.85
CA ALA A 84 -2.65 -6.20 0.97
C ALA A 84 -2.76 -4.82 1.63
N PHE A 85 -3.85 -4.56 2.36
CA PHE A 85 -4.02 -3.33 3.15
C PHE A 85 -3.06 -3.23 4.33
N ALA A 86 -2.91 -4.32 5.09
CA ALA A 86 -1.98 -4.39 6.22
C ALA A 86 -0.54 -4.09 5.77
N GLN A 87 -0.13 -4.63 4.63
CA GLN A 87 1.17 -4.36 4.01
C GLN A 87 1.28 -2.92 3.53
N LYS A 88 0.32 -2.43 2.73
CA LYS A 88 0.34 -1.06 2.17
C LYS A 88 0.47 0.01 3.24
N TYR A 89 -0.17 -0.17 4.38
CA TYR A 89 -0.21 0.82 5.47
C TYR A 89 0.62 0.46 6.70
N ALA A 90 1.40 -0.63 6.64
CA ALA A 90 2.19 -1.16 7.77
C ALA A 90 1.36 -1.30 9.07
N LYS A 91 0.15 -1.85 8.96
CA LYS A 91 -0.78 -2.11 10.08
C LYS A 91 -0.87 -3.61 10.38
N ASN A 92 -1.33 -3.97 11.57
CA ASN A 92 -1.67 -5.37 11.84
C ASN A 92 -2.90 -5.74 11.02
N ILE A 93 -2.92 -6.98 10.51
CA ILE A 93 -4.07 -7.48 9.76
C ILE A 93 -5.38 -7.46 10.57
N THR A 94 -5.29 -7.67 11.88
CA THR A 94 -6.42 -7.61 12.81
C THR A 94 -7.02 -6.21 12.93
N ASP A 95 -6.26 -5.19 12.58
CA ASP A 95 -6.70 -3.79 12.62
C ASP A 95 -7.36 -3.36 11.30
N VAL A 96 -7.47 -4.27 10.32
CA VAL A 96 -8.07 -4.02 9.01
C VAL A 96 -9.41 -4.72 8.91
N THR A 97 -10.49 -3.94 8.86
CA THR A 97 -11.83 -4.44 8.53
C THR A 97 -12.17 -4.06 7.10
N ILE A 98 -12.62 -5.02 6.29
CA ILE A 98 -13.10 -4.75 4.94
C ILE A 98 -14.50 -5.30 4.75
N THR A 99 -15.22 -4.76 3.78
CA THR A 99 -16.48 -5.29 3.28
C THR A 99 -16.39 -5.31 1.76
N ILE A 100 -16.53 -6.48 1.16
CA ILE A 100 -16.50 -6.64 -0.29
C ILE A 100 -17.93 -6.51 -0.82
N SER A 101 -18.18 -5.51 -1.67
CA SER A 101 -19.49 -5.30 -2.30
C SER A 101 -19.59 -5.95 -3.67
N LYS A 102 -18.47 -6.04 -4.40
CA LYS A 102 -18.38 -6.76 -5.69
C LYS A 102 -17.06 -7.53 -5.77
N ASN A 103 -17.10 -8.71 -6.38
CA ASN A 103 -15.92 -9.53 -6.63
C ASN A 103 -16.13 -10.39 -7.89
N THR A 104 -15.19 -10.35 -8.82
CA THR A 104 -15.19 -11.16 -10.06
C THR A 104 -14.20 -12.32 -10.05
N GLY A 105 -13.50 -12.53 -8.92
CA GLY A 105 -12.37 -13.46 -8.80
C GLY A 105 -11.02 -12.78 -9.06
N THR A 106 -10.97 -11.81 -9.98
CA THR A 106 -9.78 -11.03 -10.33
C THR A 106 -9.85 -9.56 -9.93
N HIS A 107 -11.05 -9.03 -9.71
CA HIS A 107 -11.28 -7.66 -9.28
C HIS A 107 -12.21 -7.64 -8.09
N ALA A 108 -11.98 -6.73 -7.16
CA ALA A 108 -12.86 -6.52 -6.02
C ALA A 108 -13.05 -5.03 -5.77
N GLN A 109 -14.23 -4.69 -5.30
CA GLN A 109 -14.60 -3.35 -4.85
C GLN A 109 -15.28 -3.47 -3.49
N GLY A 110 -15.07 -2.47 -2.63
CA GLY A 110 -15.66 -2.52 -1.31
C GLY A 110 -15.33 -1.32 -0.44
N GLY A 111 -15.56 -1.49 0.86
CA GLY A 111 -15.19 -0.55 1.91
C GLY A 111 -14.07 -1.09 2.81
N VAL A 112 -13.24 -0.20 3.34
CA VAL A 112 -12.19 -0.50 4.32
C VAL A 112 -12.31 0.44 5.51
N LYS A 113 -12.04 -0.05 6.70
CA LYS A 113 -11.94 0.73 7.93
C LYS A 113 -10.81 0.19 8.79
N PHE A 114 -9.94 1.08 9.26
CA PHE A 114 -8.90 0.69 10.21
C PHE A 114 -9.37 0.88 11.66
N ALA A 115 -8.81 0.07 12.57
CA ALA A 115 -9.08 0.19 13.99
C ALA A 115 -8.75 1.61 14.50
N GLY A 116 -9.63 2.16 15.33
CA GLY A 116 -9.50 3.52 15.88
C GLY A 116 -9.99 4.65 14.98
N GLU A 117 -10.33 4.37 13.71
CA GLU A 117 -10.89 5.38 12.82
C GLU A 117 -12.41 5.54 13.01
N MET A 118 -12.91 6.77 12.89
CA MET A 118 -14.34 7.05 13.01
C MET A 118 -15.10 6.59 11.76
N ALA A 119 -14.54 6.86 10.58
CA ALA A 119 -15.11 6.51 9.28
C ALA A 119 -14.17 5.58 8.49
N GLY A 120 -14.71 4.91 7.48
CA GLY A 120 -13.94 4.12 6.51
C GLY A 120 -13.82 4.82 5.16
N GLY A 121 -13.15 4.16 4.22
CA GLY A 121 -13.04 4.54 2.81
C GLY A 121 -13.56 3.44 1.88
N TRP A 122 -13.63 3.75 0.59
CA TRP A 122 -13.86 2.77 -0.47
C TRP A 122 -12.51 2.21 -0.97
N PHE A 123 -12.54 1.07 -1.65
CA PHE A 123 -11.38 0.51 -2.33
C PHE A 123 -11.72 -0.17 -3.66
N LEU A 124 -10.70 -0.26 -4.51
CA LEU A 124 -10.60 -1.10 -5.70
C LEU A 124 -9.35 -1.97 -5.57
N ALA A 125 -9.50 -3.28 -5.75
CA ALA A 125 -8.42 -4.25 -5.67
C ALA A 125 -8.39 -5.13 -6.91
N TYR A 126 -7.19 -5.50 -7.34
CA TYR A 126 -6.92 -6.38 -8.48
C TYR A 126 -6.10 -7.57 -8.00
N LYS A 127 -6.38 -8.76 -8.53
CA LYS A 127 -5.63 -9.98 -8.23
C LYS A 127 -4.77 -10.35 -9.43
N ASP A 128 -3.46 -10.45 -9.21
CA ASP A 128 -2.52 -11.05 -10.16
C ASP A 128 -1.96 -12.38 -9.62
N ASP A 129 -0.93 -12.89 -10.28
CA ASP A 129 -0.27 -14.15 -9.90
C ASP A 129 0.43 -14.07 -8.52
N SER A 130 0.75 -12.87 -8.05
CA SER A 130 1.39 -12.62 -6.75
C SER A 130 0.39 -12.44 -5.61
N GLY A 131 -0.87 -12.12 -5.93
CA GLY A 131 -1.94 -11.97 -4.96
C GLY A 131 -2.79 -10.73 -5.21
N TRP A 132 -3.44 -10.24 -4.16
CA TRP A 132 -4.27 -9.05 -4.23
C TRP A 132 -3.44 -7.77 -4.06
N ILE A 133 -3.73 -6.77 -4.90
CA ILE A 133 -3.13 -5.45 -4.90
C ILE A 133 -4.23 -4.41 -4.71
N ILE A 134 -3.99 -3.44 -3.83
CA ILE A 134 -4.90 -2.29 -3.66
C ILE A 134 -4.57 -1.23 -4.72
N VAL A 135 -5.39 -1.18 -5.78
CA VAL A 135 -5.22 -0.27 -6.91
C VAL A 135 -5.56 1.16 -6.52
N ALA A 136 -6.68 1.32 -5.80
CA ALA A 136 -7.11 2.63 -5.31
C ALA A 136 -7.93 2.46 -4.03
N ASP A 137 -7.84 3.45 -3.14
CA ASP A 137 -8.63 3.51 -1.92
C ASP A 137 -8.73 4.96 -1.41
N GLY A 138 -9.75 5.25 -0.60
CA GLY A 138 -9.95 6.55 0.03
C GLY A 138 -11.41 7.00 0.05
N ASN A 139 -11.63 8.32 0.04
CA ASN A 139 -12.96 8.93 0.12
C ASN A 139 -13.25 9.93 -1.02
N GLY A 140 -12.34 10.01 -2.01
CA GLY A 140 -12.41 10.95 -3.13
C GLY A 140 -12.63 10.27 -4.47
N THR A 141 -12.34 10.99 -5.55
CA THR A 141 -12.33 10.49 -6.93
C THR A 141 -10.96 10.00 -7.34
N ILE A 142 -10.89 9.01 -8.21
CA ILE A 142 -9.66 8.43 -8.76
C ILE A 142 -9.54 8.76 -10.26
N PRO A 143 -8.37 9.21 -10.75
CA PRO A 143 -8.16 9.38 -12.20
C PRO A 143 -8.15 8.03 -12.94
N CYS A 144 -8.81 7.96 -14.10
CA CYS A 144 -8.87 6.74 -14.90
C CYS A 144 -7.51 6.18 -15.29
N LEU A 145 -6.48 7.04 -15.45
CA LEU A 145 -5.11 6.60 -15.73
C LEU A 145 -4.52 5.66 -14.67
N THR A 146 -4.99 5.74 -13.41
CA THR A 146 -4.56 4.83 -12.33
C THR A 146 -5.25 3.48 -12.43
N VAL A 147 -6.48 3.42 -12.93
CA VAL A 147 -7.32 2.21 -12.94
C VAL A 147 -7.22 1.47 -14.27
N ALA A 148 -7.04 2.19 -15.38
CA ALA A 148 -7.03 1.66 -16.74
C ALA A 148 -6.06 0.46 -16.95
N PRO A 149 -4.84 0.43 -16.38
CA PRO A 149 -3.94 -0.71 -16.54
C PRO A 149 -4.49 -2.03 -15.99
N TYR A 150 -5.47 -1.96 -15.08
CA TYR A 150 -6.03 -3.10 -14.38
C TYR A 150 -7.34 -3.59 -14.98
N ASN A 151 -7.86 -2.95 -16.04
CA ASN A 151 -9.06 -3.38 -16.77
C ASN A 151 -10.27 -3.68 -15.86
N PHE A 152 -10.59 -2.76 -14.95
CA PHE A 152 -11.78 -2.92 -14.11
C PHE A 152 -13.06 -2.98 -14.97
N PRO A 153 -14.03 -3.84 -14.60
CA PRO A 153 -15.34 -3.82 -15.22
C PRO A 153 -16.02 -2.45 -15.13
N ALA A 154 -16.71 -2.04 -16.20
CA ALA A 154 -17.43 -0.76 -16.26
C ALA A 154 -18.53 -0.65 -15.17
N ASP A 155 -19.03 -1.75 -14.62
CA ASP A 155 -19.99 -1.70 -13.52
C ASP A 155 -19.32 -1.42 -12.15
N MET A 156 -18.00 -1.53 -12.04
CA MET A 156 -17.22 -1.14 -10.86
C MET A 156 -16.70 0.29 -10.96
N VAL A 157 -16.29 0.72 -12.16
CA VAL A 157 -15.73 2.04 -12.44
C VAL A 157 -16.37 2.61 -13.70
N PRO A 158 -17.62 3.10 -13.65
CA PRO A 158 -18.41 3.46 -14.84
C PRO A 158 -17.95 4.72 -15.57
N ASP A 159 -17.19 5.58 -14.87
CA ASP A 159 -16.65 6.81 -15.44
C ASP A 159 -15.30 6.58 -16.15
N CYS A 160 -14.85 5.31 -16.17
CA CYS A 160 -13.69 4.78 -16.87
C CYS A 160 -14.12 3.51 -17.66
#